data_AF-A0A0C3AB89-F1
#
_entry.id   AF-A0A0C3AB89-F1
#
_cell.length_a   1.000
_cell.length_b   1.000
_cell.length_c   1.000
_cell.angle_alpha   90.00
_cell.angle_beta   90.00
_cell.angle_gamma   90.00
#
_symmetry.space_group_name_H-M   'P 1'
#
loop_
_entity.id
_entity.type
_entity.pdbx_description
1 polymer ?
#
loop_
_entity_poly.entity_id
_entity_poly.type
_entity_poly.pdbx_seq_one_letter_code
_entity_poly.pdbx_strand_id
1 'polypeptide(L)'
;MTGAKDCRPGEYCYVMNRPAGGGTVLGGSSHLTWDPEVDMDVAKRIMQRAIEACPQLVKPGEGIEGLDVIHHSVGLRPVREEGPRIELEELPGNLKVVHNYGAGGFGFQSSWGMASAALQKVNMAIRTPSQVRGRL
;
A
#
# COMPACT_ATOMS: atom_id res chain seq x y z
N MET A 1 -15.40 -17.41 3.89
CA MET A 1 -15.22 -16.23 4.75
C MET A 1 -16.60 -15.70 5.07
N THR A 2 -17.07 -15.91 6.31
CA THR A 2 -18.40 -15.51 6.76
C THR A 2 -18.46 -14.00 6.98
N GLY A 3 -19.15 -13.31 6.07
CA GLY A 3 -19.97 -12.12 6.30
C GLY A 3 -19.42 -10.97 7.13
N ALA A 4 -18.60 -10.10 6.52
CA ALA A 4 -18.72 -8.69 6.84
C ALA A 4 -19.96 -8.17 6.09
N LYS A 5 -20.96 -7.67 6.83
CA LYS A 5 -22.14 -6.99 6.28
C LYS A 5 -21.71 -5.93 5.26
N ASP A 6 -22.52 -5.73 4.22
CA ASP A 6 -22.30 -4.81 3.08
C ASP A 6 -21.45 -3.59 3.45
N CYS A 7 -20.16 -3.64 3.10
CA CYS A 7 -19.28 -2.50 3.24
C CYS A 7 -19.60 -1.50 2.12
N ARG A 8 -19.66 -0.21 2.46
CA ARG A 8 -19.81 0.85 1.44
C ARG A 8 -18.71 0.72 0.39
N PRO A 9 -18.97 1.09 -0.88
CA PRO A 9 -17.93 1.09 -1.91
C PRO A 9 -16.68 1.85 -1.44
N GLY A 10 -15.52 1.21 -1.56
CA GLY A 10 -14.24 1.77 -1.10
C GLY A 10 -13.98 1.67 0.40
N GLU A 11 -14.86 1.05 1.19
CA GLU A 11 -14.60 0.70 2.58
C GLU A 11 -14.39 -0.81 2.73
N TYR A 12 -13.42 -1.20 3.54
CA TYR A 12 -13.01 -2.58 3.76
C TYR A 12 -12.83 -2.85 5.25
N CYS A 13 -12.64 -4.13 5.62
CA CYS A 13 -12.31 -4.54 6.97
C CYS A 13 -11.08 -5.44 6.95
N TYR A 14 -10.03 -5.04 7.67
CA TYR A 14 -8.88 -5.88 7.99
C TYR A 14 -8.36 -5.53 9.38
N VAL A 15 -7.85 -6.56 10.07
CA VAL A 15 -7.23 -6.45 11.39
C VAL A 15 -5.87 -7.12 11.31
N MET A 16 -4.79 -6.38 11.53
CA MET A 16 -3.43 -6.88 11.41
C MET A 16 -2.59 -6.49 12.62
N ASN A 17 -2.22 -7.49 13.43
CA ASN A 17 -1.28 -7.29 14.54
C ASN A 17 0.15 -7.20 14.01
N ARG A 18 0.84 -6.11 14.34
CA ARG A 18 2.26 -5.94 14.01
C ARG A 18 3.13 -6.73 15.00
N PRO A 19 4.27 -7.27 14.55
CA PRO A 19 5.19 -8.02 15.42
C PRO A 19 5.79 -7.13 16.51
N ALA A 20 6.36 -7.77 17.53
CA ALA A 20 7.12 -7.13 18.62
C ALA A 20 6.36 -6.01 19.35
N GLY A 21 5.04 -6.15 19.50
CA GLY A 21 4.21 -5.15 20.20
C GLY A 21 4.00 -3.86 19.40
N GLY A 22 4.21 -3.86 18.08
CA GLY A 22 4.03 -2.68 17.22
C GLY A 22 2.58 -2.19 17.03
N GLY A 23 1.65 -2.69 17.84
CA GLY A 23 0.23 -2.38 17.80
C GLY A 23 -0.57 -3.17 16.77
N THR A 24 -1.88 -2.92 16.74
CA THR A 24 -2.83 -3.53 15.81
C THR A 24 -3.31 -2.49 14.81
N VAL A 25 -3.17 -2.78 13.52
CA VAL A 25 -3.72 -1.93 12.46
C VAL A 25 -5.15 -2.38 12.17
N LEU A 26 -6.08 -1.46 12.39
CA LEU A 26 -7.47 -1.58 11.96
C LEU A 26 -7.65 -0.80 10.67
N GLY A 27 -8.17 -1.44 9.63
CA GLY A 27 -8.51 -0.75 8.40
C GLY A 27 -9.74 -1.33 7.73
N GLY A 28 -10.21 -0.77 6.62
CA GLY A 28 -9.63 0.41 6.00
C GLY A 28 -10.55 1.03 4.95
N SER A 29 -9.98 1.92 4.17
CA SER A 29 -10.62 2.58 3.03
C SER A 29 -9.70 2.60 1.80
N SER A 30 -10.31 2.74 0.63
CA SER A 30 -9.67 2.98 -0.66
C SER A 30 -10.56 3.92 -1.46
N HIS A 31 -10.44 5.21 -1.15
CA HIS A 31 -11.09 6.29 -1.89
C HIS A 31 -10.09 6.90 -2.88
N LEU A 32 -10.57 7.34 -4.05
CA LEU A 32 -9.76 8.10 -4.99
C LEU A 32 -9.72 9.56 -4.54
N THR A 33 -8.88 9.85 -3.55
CA THR A 33 -8.68 11.19 -2.99
C THR A 33 -7.20 11.43 -2.72
N TRP A 34 -6.82 12.71 -2.71
CA TRP A 34 -5.49 13.18 -2.32
C TRP A 34 -5.49 13.89 -0.96
N ASP A 35 -6.64 13.89 -0.28
CA ASP A 35 -6.80 14.50 1.03
C ASP A 35 -5.98 13.71 2.08
N PRO A 36 -5.00 14.35 2.75
CA PRO A 36 -4.24 13.70 3.81
C PRO A 36 -4.97 13.73 5.16
N GLU A 37 -6.08 14.46 5.29
CA GLU A 37 -6.76 14.66 6.56
C GLU A 37 -7.54 13.42 7.01
N VAL A 38 -7.56 13.22 8.33
CA VAL A 38 -8.28 12.11 8.95
C VAL A 38 -9.78 12.42 8.97
N ASP A 39 -10.57 11.61 8.26
CA ASP A 39 -12.03 11.57 8.42
C ASP A 39 -12.42 10.71 9.63
N MET A 40 -12.86 11.37 10.70
CA MET A 40 -13.25 10.71 11.94
C MET A 40 -14.53 9.88 11.83
N ASP A 41 -15.39 10.14 10.85
CA ASP A 41 -16.57 9.30 10.61
C ASP A 41 -16.16 8.00 9.90
N VAL A 42 -15.18 8.05 8.98
CA VAL A 42 -14.56 6.84 8.42
C VAL A 42 -13.84 6.05 9.51
N ALA A 43 -13.09 6.72 10.39
CA ALA A 43 -12.40 6.06 11.51
C ALA A 43 -13.36 5.29 12.43
N LYS A 44 -14.46 5.93 12.85
CA LYS A 44 -15.51 5.26 13.66
C LYS A 44 -16.07 4.03 12.96
N ARG A 45 -16.34 4.11 11.65
CA ARG A 45 -16.85 2.97 10.89
C ARG A 45 -15.83 1.83 10.74
N ILE A 46 -14.54 2.15 10.59
CA ILE A 46 -13.45 1.15 10.60
C ILE A 46 -13.41 0.42 11.95
N MET A 47 -13.42 1.17 13.06
CA MET A 47 -13.39 0.59 14.41
C MET A 47 -14.62 -0.30 14.65
N GLN A 48 -15.81 0.16 14.26
CA GLN A 48 -17.04 -0.61 14.38
C GLN A 48 -16.97 -1.94 13.62
N ARG A 49 -16.53 -1.91 12.34
CA ARG A 49 -16.36 -3.15 11.56
C ARG A 49 -15.31 -4.08 12.17
N ALA A 50 -14.23 -3.53 12.70
CA ALA A 50 -13.16 -4.32 13.30
C ALA A 50 -13.64 -5.08 14.54
N ILE A 51 -14.37 -4.43 15.46
CA ILE A 51 -14.91 -5.12 16.65
C ILE A 51 -16.01 -6.11 16.29
N GLU A 52 -16.80 -5.86 15.24
CA GLU A 52 -17.77 -6.84 14.74
C GLU A 52 -17.10 -8.07 14.14
N ALA A 53 -16.01 -7.87 13.39
CA ALA A 53 -15.25 -8.96 12.78
C ALA A 53 -14.38 -9.73 13.80
N CYS A 54 -13.88 -9.04 14.83
CA CYS A 54 -13.00 -9.59 15.87
C CYS A 54 -13.44 -9.05 17.25
N PRO A 55 -14.50 -9.61 17.86
CA PRO A 55 -15.02 -9.13 19.15
C PRO A 55 -14.02 -9.16 20.29
N GLN A 56 -13.00 -10.00 20.20
CA GLN A 56 -11.91 -10.10 21.18
C GLN A 56 -10.98 -8.86 21.22
N LEU A 57 -11.17 -7.88 20.33
CA LEU A 57 -10.45 -6.61 20.38
C LEU A 57 -10.86 -5.74 21.58
N VAL A 58 -12.02 -5.99 22.17
CA VAL A 58 -12.59 -5.25 23.30
C VAL A 58 -13.12 -6.23 24.35
N LYS A 59 -13.42 -5.74 25.57
CA LYS A 59 -14.01 -6.62 26.59
C LYS A 59 -15.49 -6.89 26.27
N PRO A 60 -16.06 -8.00 26.78
CA PRO A 60 -17.48 -8.28 26.59
C PRO A 60 -18.37 -7.12 27.08
N GLY A 61 -19.21 -6.60 26.20
CA GLY A 61 -20.12 -5.49 26.49
C GLY A 61 -19.59 -4.09 26.15
N GLU A 62 -18.32 -3.96 25.78
CA GLU A 62 -17.75 -2.71 25.28
C GLU A 62 -17.97 -2.56 23.76
N GLY A 63 -18.17 -1.33 23.30
CA GLY A 63 -18.13 -0.92 21.91
C GLY A 63 -16.76 -0.41 21.48
N ILE A 64 -16.73 0.52 20.52
CA ILE A 64 -15.48 1.11 20.02
C ILE A 64 -14.69 1.88 21.10
N GLU A 65 -15.36 2.30 22.18
CA GLU A 65 -14.74 2.98 23.33
C GLU A 65 -13.84 2.06 24.17
N GLY A 66 -13.95 0.74 24.00
CA GLY A 66 -13.04 -0.23 24.61
C GLY A 66 -11.67 -0.33 23.90
N LEU A 67 -11.52 0.29 22.72
CA LEU A 67 -10.26 0.30 21.97
C LEU A 67 -9.30 1.35 22.53
N ASP A 68 -8.09 0.92 22.89
CA ASP A 68 -6.98 1.82 23.22
C ASP A 68 -6.31 2.35 21.94
N VAL A 69 -6.85 3.44 21.40
CA VAL A 69 -6.42 4.01 20.12
C VAL A 69 -5.13 4.82 20.29
N ILE A 70 -4.05 4.34 19.66
CA ILE A 70 -2.75 5.03 19.67
C ILE A 70 -2.78 6.28 18.78
N HIS A 71 -3.21 6.13 17.53
CA HIS A 71 -3.35 7.24 16.57
C HIS A 71 -4.22 6.86 15.37
N HIS A 72 -4.63 7.87 14.59
CA HIS A 72 -5.26 7.70 13.29
C HIS A 72 -4.24 7.98 12.18
N SER A 73 -4.41 7.38 11.00
CA SER A 73 -3.49 7.56 9.87
C SER A 73 -4.22 7.52 8.54
N VAL A 74 -3.77 8.36 7.61
CA VAL A 74 -4.14 8.31 6.20
C VAL A 74 -2.87 8.07 5.37
N GLY A 75 -2.99 7.20 4.38
CA GLY A 75 -1.90 6.88 3.45
C GLY A 75 -2.41 6.78 2.03
N LEU A 76 -1.69 7.40 1.10
CA LEU A 76 -2.04 7.42 -0.32
C LEU A 76 -1.33 6.27 -1.04
N ARG A 77 -2.11 5.33 -1.58
CA ARG A 77 -1.57 4.20 -2.34
C ARG A 77 -1.08 4.70 -3.70
N PRO A 78 0.18 4.45 -4.09
CA PRO A 78 0.70 4.85 -5.40
C PRO A 78 0.19 3.90 -6.49
N VAL A 79 -1.11 3.91 -6.75
CA VAL A 79 -1.77 3.10 -7.78
C VAL A 79 -1.41 3.65 -9.15
N ARG A 80 -1.11 2.77 -10.09
CA ARG A 80 -0.95 3.06 -11.51
C ARG A 80 -1.91 2.16 -12.28
N GLU A 81 -2.62 2.72 -13.26
CA GLU A 81 -3.66 2.01 -14.03
C GLU A 81 -3.14 0.72 -14.65
N GLU A 82 -1.97 0.80 -15.30
CA GLU A 82 -1.28 -0.34 -15.92
C GLU A 82 -0.48 -1.21 -14.92
N GLY A 83 -0.70 -1.03 -13.61
CA GLY A 83 0.05 -1.71 -12.55
C GLY A 83 1.47 -1.18 -12.35
N PRO A 84 2.36 -1.93 -11.66
CA PRO A 84 3.72 -1.48 -11.38
C PRO A 84 4.56 -1.32 -12.65
N ARG A 85 5.33 -0.24 -12.76
CA ARG A 85 6.29 -0.03 -13.86
C ARG A 85 7.67 -0.52 -13.44
N ILE A 86 8.18 -1.55 -14.11
CA ILE A 86 9.52 -2.11 -13.90
C ILE A 86 10.25 -2.27 -15.23
N GLU A 87 10.90 -1.19 -15.67
CA GLU A 87 11.39 -1.03 -17.03
C GLU A 87 12.74 -0.32 -17.06
N LEU A 88 13.57 -0.65 -18.06
CA LEU A 88 14.77 0.12 -18.39
C LEU A 88 14.42 1.13 -19.49
N GLU A 89 14.68 2.40 -19.24
CA GLU A 89 14.51 3.50 -20.18
C GLU A 89 15.86 4.18 -20.42
N GLU A 90 16.20 4.41 -21.69
CA GLU A 90 17.37 5.20 -22.07
C GLU A 90 16.94 6.62 -22.41
N LEU A 91 17.44 7.58 -21.64
CA LEU A 91 17.18 9.01 -21.77
C LEU A 91 18.31 9.71 -22.55
N PRO A 92 18.06 10.92 -23.08
CA PRO A 92 19.10 11.74 -23.70
C PRO A 92 20.33 11.93 -22.82
N GLY A 93 21.51 12.05 -23.43
CA GLY A 93 22.77 12.13 -22.70
C GLY A 93 23.27 10.77 -22.19
N ASN A 94 22.76 9.66 -22.75
CA ASN A 94 23.16 8.30 -22.40
C ASN A 94 22.87 7.94 -20.92
N LEU A 95 21.82 8.55 -20.35
CA LEU A 95 21.37 8.27 -19.00
C LEU A 95 20.40 7.09 -19.02
N LYS A 96 20.72 6.03 -18.29
CA LYS A 96 19.85 4.85 -18.16
C LYS A 96 19.08 4.93 -16.85
N VAL A 97 17.75 4.83 -16.92
CA VAL A 97 16.85 4.86 -15.76
C VAL A 97 16.14 3.52 -15.64
N VAL A 98 16.18 2.93 -14.45
CA VAL A 98 15.36 1.76 -14.13
C VAL A 98 14.19 2.21 -13.27
N HIS A 99 12.99 2.11 -13.82
CA HIS A 99 11.75 2.39 -13.12
C HIS A 99 11.40 1.22 -12.20
N ASN A 100 10.88 1.53 -11.01
CA ASN A 100 10.33 0.54 -10.07
C ASN A 100 9.32 1.22 -9.13
N TYR A 101 8.14 1.57 -9.67
CA TYR A 101 7.10 2.31 -8.94
C TYR A 101 5.69 1.84 -9.34
N GLY A 102 4.64 2.35 -8.66
CA GLY A 102 3.25 2.06 -9.03
C GLY A 102 2.66 0.80 -8.38
N ALA A 103 3.16 0.42 -7.19
CA ALA A 103 2.75 -0.81 -6.52
C ALA A 103 1.37 -0.78 -5.85
N GLY A 104 0.66 0.36 -5.90
CA GLY A 104 -0.66 0.50 -5.29
C GLY A 104 -0.70 0.02 -3.82
N GLY A 105 -1.66 -0.85 -3.51
CA GLY A 105 -1.86 -1.40 -2.16
C GLY A 105 -1.01 -2.61 -1.80
N PHE A 106 -0.14 -3.09 -2.70
CA PHE A 106 0.54 -4.38 -2.56
C PHE A 106 2.07 -4.28 -2.53
N GLY A 107 2.63 -3.08 -2.37
CA GLY A 107 4.08 -2.85 -2.41
C GLY A 107 4.90 -3.69 -1.42
N PHE A 108 4.42 -3.92 -0.20
CA PHE A 108 5.13 -4.77 0.77
C PHE A 108 5.16 -6.24 0.33
N GLN A 109 4.01 -6.82 -0.02
CA GLN A 109 3.91 -8.24 -0.43
C GLN A 109 4.61 -8.53 -1.76
N SER A 110 4.71 -7.54 -2.67
CA SER A 110 5.40 -7.68 -3.95
C SER A 110 6.86 -7.22 -3.93
N SER A 111 7.33 -6.63 -2.83
CA SER A 111 8.61 -5.92 -2.74
C SER A 111 9.79 -6.73 -3.30
N TRP A 112 9.95 -7.97 -2.86
CA TRP A 112 11.07 -8.83 -3.28
C TRP A 112 11.03 -9.16 -4.77
N GLY A 113 9.86 -9.49 -5.30
CA GLY A 113 9.67 -9.77 -6.72
C GLY A 113 9.95 -8.53 -7.58
N MET A 114 9.46 -7.37 -7.15
CA MET A 114 9.70 -6.10 -7.83
C MET A 114 11.19 -5.71 -7.81
N ALA A 115 11.85 -5.86 -6.66
CA ALA A 115 13.28 -5.59 -6.53
C ALA A 115 14.13 -6.54 -7.39
N SER A 116 13.79 -7.83 -7.42
CA SER A 116 14.46 -8.83 -8.27
C SER A 116 14.32 -8.50 -9.76
N ALA A 117 13.11 -8.13 -10.20
CA ALA A 117 12.86 -7.71 -11.58
C ALA A 117 13.64 -6.44 -11.94
N ALA A 118 13.66 -5.43 -11.04
CA ALA A 118 14.45 -4.21 -11.24
C ALA A 118 15.95 -4.51 -11.33
N LEU A 119 16.47 -5.40 -10.48
CA LEU A 119 17.88 -5.83 -10.53
C LEU A 119 18.24 -6.45 -11.89
N GLN A 120 17.34 -7.25 -12.49
CA GLN A 120 17.55 -7.77 -13.84
C GLN A 120 17.68 -6.64 -14.87
N LYS A 121 16.84 -5.59 -14.77
CA LYS A 121 16.93 -4.40 -15.64
C LYS A 121 18.23 -3.63 -15.44
N VAL A 122 18.68 -3.47 -14.20
CA VAL A 122 19.99 -2.86 -13.88
C VAL A 122 21.12 -3.67 -14.53
N ASN A 123 21.11 -5.00 -14.39
CA ASN A 123 22.11 -5.87 -15.00
C ASN A 123 22.14 -5.77 -16.53
N MET A 124 20.98 -5.60 -17.17
CA MET A 124 20.92 -5.32 -18.62
C MET A 124 21.52 -3.94 -18.94
N ALA A 125 21.18 -2.92 -18.15
CA ALA A 125 21.64 -1.55 -18.35
C ALA A 125 23.18 -1.43 -18.31
N ILE A 126 23.82 -2.11 -17.35
CA ILE A 126 25.29 -2.06 -17.18
C ILE A 126 26.05 -2.91 -18.20
N ARG A 127 25.42 -3.94 -18.78
CA ARG A 127 26.07 -4.86 -19.76
C ARG A 127 25.96 -4.37 -21.19
N THR A 128 24.95 -3.56 -21.52
CA THR A 128 24.79 -3.01 -22.87
C THR A 128 25.64 -1.76 -23.03
N PRO A 129 26.63 -1.74 -23.94
CA PRO A 129 27.39 -0.53 -24.23
C PRO A 129 26.45 0.57 -24.73
N SER A 130 26.65 1.78 -24.23
CA SER A 130 26.09 3.02 -24.73
C SER A 130 26.18 3.08 -26.26
N GLN A 131 25.05 3.14 -26.99
CA GLN A 131 25.09 3.44 -28.43
C GLN A 131 25.41 4.93 -28.62
N VAL A 132 26.67 5.32 -28.49
CA VAL A 132 27.13 6.63 -28.91
C VAL A 132 27.16 6.63 -30.44
N ARG A 133 26.05 7.03 -31.08
CA ARG A 133 26.12 7.54 -32.46
C ARG A 133 26.79 8.90 -32.39
N GLY A 134 28.11 8.91 -32.57
CA GLY A 134 28.85 10.15 -32.85
C GLY A 134 28.19 10.83 -34.05
N ARG A 135 27.64 12.03 -33.83
CA ARG A 135 27.43 12.98 -34.92
C ARG A 135 28.81 13.52 -35.27
N LEU A 136 29.33 13.08 -36.42
CA LEU A 136 30.24 13.88 -37.24
C LEU A 136 29.45 15.05 -37.83
#